data_AF-A0A813T9J6-F1
#
_entry.id   AF-A0A813T9J6-F1
#
_cell.length_a   1.000
_cell.length_b   1.000
_cell.length_c   1.000
_cell.angle_alpha   90.00
_cell.angle_beta   90.00
_cell.angle_gamma   90.00
#
_symmetry.space_group_name_H-M   'P 1'
#
loop_
_entity.id
_entity.type
_entity.pdbx_description
1 polymer ?
#
loop_
_entity_poly.entity_id
_entity_poly.type
_entity_poly.pdbx_seq_one_letter_code
_entity_poly.pdbx_strand_id
1 'polypeptide(L)'
;MVTDLIKIPCVRNLVFRDHLQSHPESIVNITLHNVIVTHKQHDGNYKELWIFYTNIDAIQPKFPMKNEFRSQLTPSLSLSSTYTIIVRLKTLETCYFDIPVLDEAIKLAESLDALIANT
;
A
#
# COMPACT_ATOMS: atom_id res chain seq x y z
N MET A 1 14.64 19.10 -5.22
CA MET A 1 13.18 19.09 -4.99
C MET A 1 12.69 17.74 -5.48
N VAL A 2 12.22 16.87 -4.59
CA VAL A 2 11.60 15.60 -5.00
C VAL A 2 10.22 15.96 -5.50
N THR A 3 9.96 15.82 -6.80
CA THR A 3 8.65 16.08 -7.38
C THR A 3 7.84 14.80 -7.22
N ASP A 4 6.92 14.79 -6.26
CA ASP A 4 5.94 13.71 -6.14
C ASP A 4 5.07 13.69 -7.41
N LEU A 5 5.04 12.56 -8.09
CA LEU A 5 4.17 12.36 -9.25
C LEU A 5 2.74 12.12 -8.78
N ILE A 6 2.58 11.31 -7.73
CA ILE A 6 1.27 10.93 -7.18
C ILE A 6 1.38 10.86 -5.67
N LYS A 7 0.36 11.40 -4.99
CA LYS A 7 0.23 11.37 -3.54
C LYS A 7 -1.08 10.70 -3.16
N ILE A 8 -1.00 9.66 -2.35
CA ILE A 8 -2.14 8.90 -1.86
C ILE A 8 -2.24 9.08 -0.34
N PRO A 9 -3.22 9.86 0.13
CA PRO A 9 -3.48 10.00 1.56
C PRO A 9 -4.14 8.73 2.12
N CYS A 10 -3.89 8.42 3.39
CA CYS A 10 -4.66 7.42 4.14
C CYS A 10 -4.48 5.95 3.72
N VAL A 11 -3.25 5.54 3.42
CA VAL A 11 -2.91 4.11 3.35
C VAL A 11 -2.84 3.54 4.76
N ARG A 12 -3.60 2.47 5.01
CA ARG A 12 -3.66 1.79 6.31
C ARG A 12 -2.89 0.47 6.25
N ASN A 13 -2.56 -0.06 7.42
CA ASN A 13 -1.95 -1.37 7.62
C ASN A 13 -0.73 -1.65 6.73
N LEU A 14 0.25 -0.73 6.74
CA LEU A 14 1.56 -1.05 6.17
C LEU A 14 2.22 -2.13 7.05
N VAL A 15 2.09 -3.39 6.64
CA VAL A 15 2.73 -4.52 7.31
C VAL A 15 4.02 -4.85 6.58
N PHE A 16 5.14 -4.72 7.29
CA PHE A 16 6.41 -5.31 6.86
C PHE A 16 6.54 -6.68 7.52
N ARG A 17 6.80 -7.72 6.74
CA ARG A 17 6.88 -9.09 7.28
C ARG A 17 8.00 -9.31 8.30
N ASP A 18 8.99 -8.40 8.38
CA ASP A 18 10.03 -8.48 9.41
C ASP A 18 9.62 -7.84 10.74
N HIS A 19 8.60 -6.97 10.73
CA HIS A 19 8.10 -6.25 11.90
C HIS A 19 6.57 -6.20 11.85
N LEU A 20 5.91 -7.07 12.61
CA LEU A 20 4.45 -7.28 12.75
C LEU A 20 3.65 -6.04 13.24
N GLN A 21 4.13 -4.82 13.02
CA GLN A 21 3.45 -3.58 13.37
C GLN A 21 2.63 -3.08 12.19
N SER A 22 1.31 -3.16 12.34
CA SER A 22 0.36 -2.47 11.48
C SER A 22 0.37 -0.98 11.82
N HIS A 23 0.61 -0.12 10.83
CA HIS A 23 0.55 1.33 11.00
C HIS A 23 -0.81 1.85 10.52
N PRO A 24 -1.62 2.47 11.40
CA PRO A 24 -3.03 2.75 11.11
C PRO A 24 -3.22 3.85 10.06
N GLU A 25 -2.29 4.80 9.93
CA GLU A 25 -2.39 5.91 8.97
C GLU A 25 -1.02 6.28 8.40
N SER A 26 -0.86 6.08 7.10
CA SER A 26 0.35 6.41 6.34
C SER A 26 -0.01 7.22 5.08
N ILE A 27 0.95 8.01 4.62
CA ILE A 27 0.90 8.70 3.33
C ILE A 27 1.86 8.00 2.40
N VAL A 28 1.42 7.70 1.18
CA VAL A 28 2.27 7.13 0.13
C VAL A 28 2.48 8.19 -0.94
N ASN A 29 3.75 8.48 -1.21
CA ASN A 29 4.18 9.34 -2.31
C ASN A 29 4.94 8.50 -3.33
N ILE A 30 4.55 8.62 -4.60
CA ILE A 30 5.22 7.97 -5.73
C ILE A 30 6.06 9.04 -6.42
N THR A 31 7.35 8.79 -6.58
CA THR A 31 8.29 9.67 -7.29
C THR A 31 8.78 8.99 -8.56
N LEU A 32 9.61 9.67 -9.36
CA LEU A 32 10.25 9.06 -10.54
C LEU A 32 11.20 7.90 -10.19
N HIS A 33 11.66 7.80 -8.94
CA HIS A 33 12.73 6.86 -8.56
C HIS A 33 12.34 5.87 -7.46
N ASN A 34 11.38 6.24 -6.62
CA ASN A 34 10.99 5.45 -5.47
C ASN A 34 9.56 5.74 -5.00
N VAL A 35 9.05 4.81 -4.20
CA VAL A 35 7.86 5.01 -3.36
C VAL A 35 8.33 5.38 -1.97
N ILE A 36 7.81 6.49 -1.44
CA ILE A 36 8.07 6.95 -0.08
C ILE A 36 6.80 6.74 0.74
N VAL A 37 6.91 5.97 1.82
CA VAL A 37 5.83 5.75 2.77
C VAL A 37 6.15 6.45 4.06
N THR A 38 5.37 7.47 4.40
CA THR A 38 5.52 8.24 5.64
C THR A 38 4.42 7.84 6.60
N HIS A 39 4.78 7.38 7.81
CA HIS A 39 3.82 7.05 8.85
C HIS A 39 4.17 7.73 10.17
N LYS A 40 3.14 8.02 10.96
CA LYS A 40 3.31 8.58 12.31
C LYS A 40 3.51 7.45 13.31
N GLN A 41 4.57 7.54 14.10
CA GLN A 41 4.89 6.61 15.17
C GLN A 41 4.17 6.97 16.48
N HIS A 42 4.13 6.02 17.40
CA HIS A 42 3.47 6.19 18.71
C HIS A 42 4.07 7.31 19.57
N ASP A 43 5.35 7.62 19.38
CA ASP A 43 6.07 8.71 20.05
C ASP A 43 5.78 10.09 19.43
N GLY A 44 4.95 10.15 18.39
CA GLY A 44 4.60 11.36 17.67
C GLY A 44 5.56 11.75 16.54
N ASN A 45 6.68 11.04 16.37
CA ASN A 45 7.61 11.24 15.27
C ASN A 45 7.07 10.66 13.97
N TYR A 46 7.61 11.11 12.83
CA TYR A 46 7.34 10.53 11.53
C TYR A 46 8.52 9.65 11.11
N LYS A 47 8.22 8.47 10.59
CA LYS A 47 9.20 7.59 9.98
C LYS A 47 8.87 7.42 8.50
N GLU A 48 9.90 7.50 7.69
CA GLU A 48 9.82 7.26 6.26
C GLU A 48 10.42 5.91 5.89
N LEU A 49 9.82 5.30 4.91
CA LEU A 49 10.30 4.10 4.26
C LEU A 49 10.42 4.39 2.78
N TRP A 50 11.55 3.95 2.21
CA TRP A 50 11.92 4.21 0.84
C TRP A 50 11.99 2.89 0.08
N ILE A 51 11.13 2.71 -0.92
CA ILE A 51 11.08 1.52 -1.77
C ILE A 51 11.52 1.94 -3.18
N PHE A 52 12.70 1.49 -3.58
CA PHE A 52 13.23 1.78 -4.92
C PHE A 52 12.65 0.81 -5.95
N TYR A 53 12.27 1.31 -7.13
CA TYR A 53 11.69 0.47 -8.20
C TYR A 53 12.64 -0.66 -8.63
N THR A 54 13.95 -0.38 -8.65
CA THR A 54 14.99 -1.37 -8.94
C THR A 54 15.02 -2.55 -7.96
N ASN A 55 14.48 -2.39 -6.75
CA ASN A 55 14.39 -3.42 -5.73
C ASN A 55 13.03 -4.14 -5.73
N ILE A 56 12.08 -3.76 -6.57
CA ILE A 56 10.80 -4.45 -6.67
C ILE A 56 10.96 -5.69 -7.54
N ASP A 57 10.47 -6.83 -7.05
CA ASP A 57 10.43 -8.12 -7.73
C ASP A 57 9.07 -8.36 -8.38
N ALA A 58 7.99 -8.10 -7.65
CA ALA A 58 6.63 -8.29 -8.15
C ALA A 58 5.62 -7.37 -7.47
N ILE A 59 4.57 -7.02 -8.21
CA ILE A 59 3.40 -6.30 -7.71
C ILE A 59 2.16 -7.17 -7.91
N GLN A 60 1.34 -7.28 -6.87
CA GLN A 60 0.09 -8.02 -6.90
C GLN A 60 -1.04 -7.21 -6.26
N PRO A 61 -1.91 -6.57 -7.06
CA PRO A 61 -3.13 -5.98 -6.55
C PRO A 61 -4.13 -7.08 -6.17
N LYS A 62 -4.73 -6.95 -4.98
CA LYS A 62 -5.75 -7.86 -4.44
C LYS A 62 -6.96 -7.03 -4.04
N PHE A 63 -7.96 -7.05 -4.91
CA PHE A 63 -9.24 -6.40 -4.67
C PHE A 63 -10.24 -7.44 -4.15
N PRO A 64 -10.92 -7.19 -3.01
CA PRO A 64 -11.95 -8.10 -2.55
C PRO A 64 -13.03 -8.20 -3.63
N MET A 65 -13.32 -9.41 -4.09
CA MET A 65 -14.52 -9.66 -4.89
C MET A 65 -15.73 -9.20 -4.08
N LYS A 66 -16.61 -8.39 -4.68
CA LYS A 66 -17.94 -8.10 -4.13
C LYS A 66 -18.65 -9.44 -3.96
N ASN A 67 -18.61 -10.01 -2.76
CA ASN A 67 -19.46 -11.13 -2.40
C ASN A 67 -20.87 -10.56 -2.20
N GLU A 68 -21.66 -10.48 -3.28
CA GLU A 68 -23.10 -10.19 -3.20
C GLU A 68 -23.88 -11.28 -2.40
N PHE A 69 -23.21 -12.35 -1.97
CA PHE A 69 -23.79 -13.51 -1.29
C PHE A 69 -23.48 -13.65 0.22
N ARG A 70 -22.94 -12.64 0.92
CA ARG A 70 -22.64 -12.75 2.37
C ARG A 70 -23.50 -11.88 3.30
N SER A 71 -24.68 -11.44 2.87
CA SER A 71 -25.60 -10.65 3.72
C SER A 71 -26.56 -11.49 4.57
N GLN A 72 -26.24 -12.76 4.91
CA GLN A 72 -27.15 -13.57 5.76
C GLN A 72 -26.50 -14.32 6.93
N LEU A 73 -25.19 -14.23 7.17
CA LEU A 73 -24.57 -14.90 8.32
C LEU A 73 -23.53 -13.97 8.98
N THR A 74 -23.89 -13.51 10.18
CA THR A 74 -23.16 -12.73 11.20
C THR A 74 -23.09 -11.19 11.06
N PRO A 75 -23.79 -10.42 11.94
CA PRO A 75 -23.77 -8.96 11.93
C PRO A 75 -22.69 -8.33 12.85
N SER A 76 -21.57 -9.01 13.14
CA SER A 76 -20.59 -8.52 14.14
C SER A 76 -19.16 -8.30 13.67
N LEU A 77 -18.87 -8.41 12.36
CA LEU A 77 -17.63 -7.89 11.80
C LEU A 77 -17.93 -7.20 10.48
N SER A 78 -18.02 -5.88 10.51
CA SER A 78 -17.84 -5.06 9.31
C SER A 78 -16.42 -5.31 8.80
N LEU A 79 -16.23 -6.33 7.95
CA LEU A 79 -15.03 -6.45 7.13
C LEU A 79 -15.02 -5.21 6.23
N SER A 80 -14.35 -4.13 6.68
CA SER A 80 -14.08 -3.00 5.81
C SER A 80 -13.32 -3.57 4.63
N SER A 81 -13.96 -3.63 3.48
CA SER A 81 -13.37 -4.18 2.27
C SER A 81 -12.29 -3.21 1.81
N THR A 82 -11.05 -3.41 2.27
CA THR A 82 -9.89 -2.65 1.83
C THR A 82 -9.32 -3.27 0.56
N TYR A 83 -8.77 -2.42 -0.29
CA TYR A 83 -8.08 -2.81 -1.51
C TYR A 83 -6.59 -2.94 -1.17
N THR A 84 -6.04 -4.14 -1.26
CA THR A 84 -4.66 -4.40 -0.84
C THR A 84 -3.76 -4.44 -2.07
N ILE A 85 -2.66 -3.69 -2.06
CA ILE A 85 -1.58 -3.85 -3.04
C ILE A 85 -0.40 -4.52 -2.32
N ILE A 86 0.06 -5.63 -2.87
CA ILE A 86 1.17 -6.40 -2.33
C ILE A 86 2.39 -6.12 -3.19
N VAL A 87 3.43 -5.55 -2.61
CA VAL A 87 4.71 -5.29 -3.29
C VAL A 87 5.77 -6.20 -2.69
N ARG A 88 6.30 -7.11 -3.50
CA ARG A 88 7.41 -7.99 -3.12
C ARG A 88 8.71 -7.38 -3.57
N LEU A 89 9.67 -7.32 -2.66
CA LEU A 89 11.02 -6.83 -2.93
C LEU A 89 11.96 -7.99 -3.25
N LYS A 90 13.04 -7.71 -3.98
CA LYS A 90 14.10 -8.68 -4.29
C LYS A 90 14.81 -9.17 -3.02
N THR A 91 14.75 -8.40 -1.93
CA THR A 91 15.21 -8.78 -0.59
C THR A 91 14.31 -9.80 0.12
N LEU A 92 13.29 -10.34 -0.56
CA LEU A 92 12.24 -11.25 -0.03
C LEU A 92 11.26 -10.59 0.96
N GLU A 93 11.46 -9.31 1.27
CA GLU A 93 10.50 -8.53 2.04
C GLU A 93 9.20 -8.31 1.24
N THR A 94 8.09 -8.23 1.94
CA THR A 94 6.78 -7.97 1.33
C THR A 94 6.10 -6.82 2.05
N CYS A 95 5.68 -5.83 1.27
CA CYS A 95 4.96 -4.65 1.71
C CYS A 95 3.47 -4.84 1.36
N TYR A 96 2.59 -4.56 2.32
CA TYR A 96 1.14 -4.57 2.10
C TYR A 96 0.63 -3.15 2.22
N PHE A 97 -0.07 -2.67 1.20
CA PHE A 97 -0.71 -1.36 1.19
C PHE A 97 -2.22 -1.57 1.23
N ASP A 98 -2.85 -1.41 2.39
CA ASP A 98 -4.32 -1.46 2.48
C ASP A 98 -4.90 -0.06 2.23
N ILE A 99 -5.63 0.07 1.14
CA ILE A 99 -6.16 1.34 0.66
C ILE A 99 -7.68 1.28 0.80
N PRO A 100 -8.31 2.21 1.52
CA PRO A 100 -9.75 2.18 1.74
C PRO A 100 -10.56 2.58 0.50
N VAL A 101 -9.93 3.26 -0.47
CA VAL A 101 -10.59 3.80 -1.67
C VAL A 101 -10.13 3.06 -2.93
N LEU A 102 -11.07 2.58 -3.75
CA LEU A 102 -10.78 1.80 -4.96
C LEU A 102 -9.96 2.60 -5.97
N ASP A 103 -10.41 3.82 -6.28
CA ASP A 103 -9.76 4.67 -7.29
C ASP A 103 -8.31 4.99 -6.92
N GLU A 104 -8.02 5.16 -5.63
CA GLU A 104 -6.65 5.36 -5.14
C GLU A 104 -5.82 4.08 -5.28
N ALA A 105 -6.41 2.93 -5.01
CA ALA A 105 -5.74 1.64 -5.18
C ALA A 105 -5.43 1.32 -6.64
N ILE A 106 -6.36 1.59 -7.56
CA ILE A 106 -6.13 1.46 -9.00
C ILE A 106 -5.01 2.40 -9.43
N LYS A 107 -5.08 3.68 -9.04
CA LYS A 107 -4.03 4.67 -9.35
C LYS A 107 -2.66 4.22 -8.86
N LEU A 108 -2.55 3.70 -7.63
CA LEU A 108 -1.28 3.21 -7.10
C LEU A 108 -0.76 2.04 -7.94
N ALA A 109 -1.60 1.05 -8.21
CA ALA A 109 -1.21 -0.14 -8.97
C ALA A 109 -0.70 0.23 -10.37
N GLU A 110 -1.48 0.99 -11.13
CA GLU A 110 -1.13 1.41 -12.50
C GLU A 110 0.16 2.23 -12.53
N SER A 111 0.35 3.09 -11.52
CA SER A 111 1.53 3.96 -11.45
C SER A 111 2.79 3.18 -11.14
N LEU A 112 2.70 2.18 -10.26
CA LEU A 112 3.83 1.30 -9.96
C LEU A 112 4.18 0.41 -11.16
N ASP A 113 3.17 -0.15 -11.83
CA ASP A 113 3.37 -0.97 -13.04
C ASP A 113 4.03 -0.14 -14.15
N ALA A 114 3.56 1.10 -14.38
CA ALA A 114 4.14 2.00 -15.37
C ALA A 114 5.59 2.36 -15.06
N LEU A 115 5.95 2.58 -13.78
CA LEU A 115 7.31 2.97 -13.40
C LEU A 115 8.27 1.78 -13.47
N ILE A 116 7.84 0.59 -13.05
CA ILE A 116 8.65 -0.64 -13.18
C ILE A 116 8.91 -0.99 -14.65
N ALA A 117 7.92 -0.84 -15.53
CA ALA A 117 8.11 -1.10 -16.97
C ALA A 117 9.17 -0.19 -17.63
N ASN A 118 9.47 0.96 -17.02
CA ASN A 118 10.48 1.91 -17.49
C ASN A 118 11.84 1.76 -16.78
N THR A 119 11.99 0.79 -15.87
CA THR A 119 13.23 0.55 -15.10
C THR A 119 14.01 -0.63 -15.67
#